data_AF-A0A1Q7LF57-F1
#
_entry.id   AF-A0A1Q7LF57-F1
#
_cell.length_a   1.000
_cell.length_b   1.000
_cell.length_c   1.000
_cell.angle_alpha   90.00
_cell.angle_beta   90.00
_cell.angle_gamma   90.00
#
_symmetry.space_group_name_H-M   'P 1'
#
loop_
_entity.id
_entity.type
_entity.pdbx_description
1 polymer ?
#
loop_
_entity_poly.entity_id
_entity_poly.type
_entity_poly.pdbx_seq_one_letter_code
_entity_poly.pdbx_strand_id
1 'polypeptide(L)'
;MHDDWLKQIEQELDGELSLPERAGLARHLAGCRHCAEARVSHIEMRVAFARSAGQPHAHTVPRPAIRGRTLGLWMVLSLIAGAAGRVRCSWRNSAWTAALIAVLPAPPAHSQAPTYRLSYRLRVVERTGVDTETLATAVVSGPPETALRVLLRAETAELRGLLATLPEPDTVNLAGLFFSRRPAGRSRRGVSLFEEDSYRRWARVAWGAATRLYPFGADWAGQHRALWVEIAVDREFVGGQTRASEEVSVVNPAVYFDAEAVLPPRRVLVRLSLVRGDTASSVRAVDLVPEAPGSRVRFALGRERFEFDVSLERPEPPRTGRDSALAIDADVVCLRLVVPGSADPARVRCGRLDNVARRLALTGGDTVVATFGWPAAR
;
A
#
# COMPACT_ATOMS: atom_id res chain seq x y z
N MET A 1 -30.40 14.49 -13.06
CA MET A 1 -30.42 13.02 -13.24
C MET A 1 -29.19 12.34 -12.63
N HIS A 2 -28.00 12.96 -12.60
CA HIS A 2 -26.85 12.42 -11.86
C HIS A 2 -26.98 12.61 -10.33
N ASP A 3 -27.70 13.65 -9.87
CA ASP A 3 -27.84 13.94 -8.44
C ASP A 3 -28.57 12.83 -7.65
N ASP A 4 -29.52 12.15 -8.29
CA ASP A 4 -30.22 11.02 -7.67
C ASP A 4 -29.29 9.80 -7.51
N TRP A 5 -28.35 9.61 -8.44
CA TRP A 5 -27.32 8.57 -8.34
C TRP A 5 -26.25 8.91 -7.29
N LEU A 6 -25.92 10.20 -7.12
CA LEU A 6 -25.03 10.64 -6.04
C LEU A 6 -25.65 10.36 -4.66
N LYS A 7 -26.96 10.63 -4.49
CA LYS A 7 -27.68 10.26 -3.25
C LYS A 7 -27.70 8.75 -3.00
N GLN A 8 -27.89 7.94 -4.05
CA GLN A 8 -27.82 6.48 -3.93
C GLN A 8 -26.41 5.97 -3.61
N ILE A 9 -25.36 6.66 -4.06
CA ILE A 9 -23.97 6.35 -3.69
C ILE A 9 -23.78 6.59 -2.18
N GLU A 10 -24.26 7.72 -1.65
CA GLU A 10 -24.18 8.00 -0.21
C GLU A 10 -24.92 6.94 0.62
N GLN A 11 -26.17 6.63 0.24
CA GLN A 11 -26.98 5.59 0.89
C GLN A 11 -26.35 4.19 0.78
N GLU A 12 -25.64 3.88 -0.30
CA GLU A 12 -24.88 2.62 -0.44
C GLU A 12 -23.70 2.57 0.53
N LEU A 13 -22.99 3.68 0.70
CA LEU A 13 -21.87 3.79 1.62
C LEU A 13 -22.32 3.80 3.09
N ASP A 14 -23.52 4.28 3.38
CA ASP A 14 -24.19 4.19 4.70
C ASP A 14 -24.83 2.82 4.94
N GLY A 15 -24.94 1.99 3.90
CA GLY A 15 -25.51 0.65 3.99
C GLY A 15 -27.04 0.63 4.09
N GLU A 16 -27.69 1.74 3.75
CA GLU A 16 -29.14 1.92 3.75
C GLU A 16 -29.81 1.39 2.48
N LEU A 17 -29.01 1.12 1.44
CA LEU A 17 -29.50 0.68 0.14
C LEU A 17 -29.92 -0.80 0.13
N SER A 18 -31.12 -1.08 -0.37
CA SER A 18 -31.62 -2.45 -0.53
C SER A 18 -30.81 -3.22 -1.60
N LEU A 19 -30.90 -4.56 -1.59
CA LEU A 19 -30.23 -5.41 -2.57
C LEU A 19 -30.63 -5.11 -4.04
N PRO A 20 -31.92 -4.93 -4.40
CA PRO A 20 -32.29 -4.60 -5.78
C PRO A 20 -31.78 -3.22 -6.22
N GLU A 21 -31.77 -2.23 -5.31
CA GLU A 21 -31.22 -0.90 -5.59
C GLU A 21 -29.71 -0.95 -5.80
N ARG A 22 -28.99 -1.79 -5.04
CA ARG A 22 -27.53 -1.98 -5.23
C ARG A 22 -27.20 -2.58 -6.57
N ALA A 23 -28.01 -3.53 -7.05
CA ALA A 23 -27.87 -4.08 -8.39
C ALA A 23 -28.20 -3.05 -9.49
N GLY A 24 -29.11 -2.11 -9.22
CA GLY A 24 -29.38 -0.96 -10.09
C GLY A 24 -28.19 0.00 -10.16
N LEU A 25 -27.67 0.40 -9.01
CA LEU A 25 -26.50 1.28 -8.88
C LEU A 25 -25.25 0.65 -9.53
N ALA A 26 -24.98 -0.63 -9.29
CA ALA A 26 -23.83 -1.31 -9.89
C ALA A 26 -23.88 -1.31 -11.44
N ARG A 27 -25.07 -1.52 -12.03
CA ARG A 27 -25.27 -1.43 -13.48
C ARG A 27 -25.07 -0.02 -14.00
N HIS A 28 -25.55 0.99 -13.27
CA HIS A 28 -25.34 2.39 -13.64
C HIS A 28 -23.86 2.79 -13.59
N LEU A 29 -23.14 2.43 -12.51
CA LEU A 29 -21.71 2.73 -12.35
C LEU A 29 -20.82 2.07 -13.41
N ALA A 30 -21.24 0.91 -13.93
CA ALA A 30 -20.55 0.27 -15.06
C ALA A 30 -20.67 1.09 -16.36
N GLY A 31 -21.72 1.89 -16.51
CA GLY A 31 -22.00 2.70 -17.70
C GLY A 31 -21.70 4.20 -17.57
N CYS A 32 -21.55 4.73 -16.35
CA CYS A 32 -21.35 6.15 -16.10
C CYS A 32 -20.05 6.44 -15.33
N ARG A 33 -19.04 6.93 -16.06
CA ARG A 33 -17.72 7.28 -15.50
C ARG A 33 -17.78 8.36 -14.43
N HIS A 34 -18.63 9.37 -14.61
CA HIS A 34 -18.75 10.48 -13.65
C HIS A 34 -19.25 9.99 -12.28
N CYS A 35 -20.28 9.14 -12.24
CA CYS A 35 -20.77 8.55 -11.00
C CYS A 35 -19.79 7.53 -10.39
N ALA A 36 -19.03 6.81 -11.22
CA ALA A 36 -17.96 5.93 -10.73
C ALA A 36 -16.84 6.70 -10.04
N GLU A 37 -16.41 7.82 -10.62
CA GLU A 37 -15.39 8.71 -10.02
C GLU A 37 -15.91 9.37 -8.73
N ALA A 38 -17.15 9.84 -8.71
CA ALA A 38 -17.78 10.41 -7.51
C ALA A 38 -17.85 9.40 -6.35
N ARG A 39 -18.20 8.13 -6.64
CA ARG A 39 -18.22 7.07 -5.63
C ARG A 39 -16.85 6.79 -5.03
N VAL A 40 -15.79 6.77 -5.84
CA VAL A 40 -14.42 6.59 -5.35
C VAL A 40 -14.02 7.76 -4.46
N SER A 41 -14.31 8.99 -4.87
CA SER A 41 -14.03 10.19 -4.06
C SER A 41 -14.73 10.16 -2.70
N HIS A 42 -16.00 9.73 -2.63
CA HIS A 42 -16.72 9.57 -1.36
C HIS A 42 -16.12 8.47 -0.46
N ILE A 43 -15.64 7.37 -1.04
CA ILE A 43 -14.95 6.31 -0.29
C ILE A 43 -13.64 6.83 0.30
N GLU A 44 -12.83 7.54 -0.49
CA GLU A 44 -11.56 8.12 -0.04
C GLU A 44 -11.77 9.13 1.09
N MET A 45 -12.78 9.99 0.97
CA MET A 45 -13.13 10.95 2.01
C MET A 45 -13.50 10.26 3.33
N ARG A 46 -14.33 9.21 3.28
CA ARG A 46 -14.71 8.42 4.48
C ARG A 46 -13.53 7.69 5.10
N VAL A 47 -12.63 7.14 4.29
CA VAL A 47 -11.39 6.52 4.76
C VAL A 47 -10.49 7.56 5.43
N ALA A 48 -10.38 8.76 4.88
CA ALA A 48 -9.61 9.85 5.48
C ALA A 48 -10.20 10.27 6.85
N PHE A 49 -11.52 10.39 6.96
CA PHE A 49 -12.20 10.68 8.24
C PHE A 49 -12.06 9.56 9.27
N ALA A 50 -12.13 8.29 8.87
CA ALA A 50 -11.93 7.17 9.78
C ALA A 50 -10.48 7.11 10.31
N ARG A 51 -9.49 7.45 9.46
CA ARG A 51 -8.09 7.56 9.87
C ARG A 51 -7.85 8.71 10.84
N SER A 52 -8.45 9.88 10.61
CA SER A 52 -8.33 11.02 11.53
C SER A 52 -9.04 10.78 12.87
N ALA A 53 -10.07 9.93 12.89
CA ALA A 53 -10.77 9.50 14.10
C ALA A 53 -10.09 8.33 14.86
N GLY A 54 -8.85 7.96 14.53
CA GLY A 54 -8.08 6.96 15.28
C GLY A 54 -8.32 5.51 14.86
N GLN A 55 -8.83 5.27 13.64
CA GLN A 55 -8.91 3.92 13.04
C GLN A 55 -7.88 3.78 11.89
N PRO A 56 -6.60 3.51 12.22
CA PRO A 56 -5.50 3.52 11.25
C PRO A 56 -5.56 2.40 10.20
N HIS A 57 -6.43 1.41 10.38
CA HIS A 57 -6.61 0.28 9.44
C HIS A 57 -7.89 0.41 8.61
N ALA A 58 -8.51 1.60 8.56
CA ALA A 58 -9.61 1.87 7.65
C ALA A 58 -9.08 1.86 6.20
N HIS A 59 -9.07 0.68 5.59
CA HIS A 59 -8.84 0.47 4.15
C HIS A 59 -10.14 0.18 3.40
N THR A 60 -11.25 0.02 4.13
CA THR A 60 -12.58 -0.26 3.63
C THR A 60 -13.61 0.54 4.44
N VAL A 61 -14.60 1.13 3.76
CA VAL A 61 -15.80 1.65 4.43
C VAL A 61 -16.44 0.48 5.20
N PRO A 62 -16.76 0.63 6.50
CA PRO A 62 -17.46 -0.41 7.24
C PRO A 62 -18.80 -0.65 6.56
N ARG A 63 -18.89 -1.71 5.76
CA ARG A 63 -20.19 -2.21 5.33
C ARG A 63 -20.92 -2.68 6.58
N PRO A 64 -22.22 -2.40 6.75
CA PRO A 64 -22.97 -3.02 7.82
C PRO A 64 -22.74 -4.52 7.72
N ALA A 65 -22.23 -5.11 8.80
CA ALA A 65 -22.03 -6.53 8.88
C ALA A 65 -23.33 -7.20 8.46
N ILE A 66 -23.30 -7.96 7.37
CA ILE A 66 -24.41 -8.86 7.05
C ILE A 66 -24.47 -9.77 8.25
N ARG A 67 -25.43 -9.51 9.17
CA ARG A 67 -25.61 -10.29 10.40
C ARG A 67 -25.60 -11.76 9.96
N GLY A 68 -24.67 -12.56 10.48
CA GLY A 68 -24.53 -13.96 10.05
C GLY A 68 -25.84 -14.76 10.10
N ARG A 69 -26.79 -14.30 10.93
CA ARG A 69 -28.17 -14.79 10.97
C ARG A 69 -28.96 -14.59 9.66
N THR A 70 -28.85 -13.44 8.97
CA THR A 70 -29.55 -13.23 7.70
C THR A 70 -28.92 -14.02 6.56
N LEU A 71 -27.59 -14.15 6.52
CA LEU A 71 -26.91 -15.01 5.54
C LEU A 71 -27.24 -16.50 5.77
N GLY A 72 -27.27 -16.94 7.03
CA GLY A 72 -27.73 -18.27 7.41
C GLY A 72 -29.20 -18.50 7.04
N LEU A 73 -30.08 -17.52 7.27
CA LEU A 73 -31.49 -17.61 6.87
C LEU A 73 -31.64 -17.73 5.35
N TRP A 74 -30.88 -16.96 4.58
CA TRP A 74 -30.90 -17.01 3.11
C TRP A 74 -30.31 -18.31 2.55
N MET A 75 -29.25 -18.85 3.15
CA MET A 75 -28.74 -20.18 2.80
C MET A 75 -29.76 -21.27 3.14
N VAL A 76 -30.41 -21.21 4.30
CA VAL A 76 -31.47 -22.15 4.69
C VAL A 76 -32.67 -22.03 3.76
N LEU A 77 -33.13 -20.83 3.42
CA LEU A 77 -34.21 -20.62 2.46
C LEU A 77 -33.85 -21.13 1.06
N SER A 78 -32.61 -20.95 0.61
CA SER A 78 -32.13 -21.47 -0.68
C SER A 78 -32.01 -22.99 -0.68
N LEU A 79 -31.61 -23.59 0.45
CA LEU A 79 -31.60 -25.03 0.66
C LEU A 79 -33.02 -25.61 0.74
N ILE A 80 -33.97 -24.90 1.37
CA ILE A 80 -35.39 -25.29 1.43
C ILE A 80 -36.03 -25.17 0.04
N ALA A 81 -35.73 -24.10 -0.72
CA ALA A 81 -36.21 -23.94 -2.08
C ALA A 81 -35.59 -25.00 -3.02
N GLY A 82 -34.33 -25.38 -2.78
CA GLY A 82 -33.67 -26.50 -3.46
C GLY A 82 -34.23 -27.88 -3.07
N ALA A 83 -34.67 -28.05 -1.82
CA ALA A 83 -35.29 -29.28 -1.32
C ALA A 83 -36.75 -29.45 -1.78
N ALA A 84 -37.47 -28.35 -2.06
CA ALA A 84 -38.82 -28.41 -2.63
C ALA A 84 -38.86 -28.88 -4.10
N GLY A 85 -37.71 -28.96 -4.76
CA GLY A 85 -37.58 -29.41 -6.16
C GLY A 85 -37.45 -30.93 -6.35
N ARG A 86 -37.31 -31.74 -5.30
CA ARG A 86 -37.15 -33.20 -5.44
C ARG A 86 -37.79 -33.99 -4.29
N VAL A 87 -38.73 -34.85 -4.69
CA VAL A 87 -39.09 -36.14 -4.08
C VAL A 87 -40.17 -36.12 -2.98
N ARG A 88 -41.33 -36.64 -3.39
CA ARG A 88 -42.33 -37.37 -2.59
C ARG A 88 -41.68 -38.57 -1.87
N CYS A 89 -41.92 -38.70 -0.57
CA CYS A 89 -42.16 -39.92 0.23
C CYS A 89 -41.83 -39.56 1.70
N SER A 90 -42.84 -39.43 2.58
CA SER A 90 -43.48 -40.51 3.33
C SER A 90 -42.72 -40.90 4.62
N TRP A 91 -43.41 -40.65 5.74
CA TRP A 91 -43.31 -41.27 7.09
C TRP A 91 -42.49 -40.61 8.21
N ARG A 92 -43.27 -39.95 9.10
CA ARG A 92 -43.45 -40.15 10.56
C ARG A 92 -42.24 -40.03 11.51
N ASN A 93 -42.46 -39.11 12.46
CA ASN A 93 -42.07 -39.07 13.88
C ASN A 93 -40.60 -38.73 14.18
N SER A 94 -40.27 -37.50 14.58
CA SER A 94 -40.45 -36.87 15.91
C SER A 94 -39.62 -37.51 17.02
N ALA A 95 -38.53 -36.86 17.43
CA ALA A 95 -38.31 -36.32 18.78
C ALA A 95 -36.82 -35.99 19.02
N TRP A 96 -36.53 -34.69 19.00
CA TRP A 96 -35.69 -33.93 19.95
C TRP A 96 -34.85 -34.70 20.99
N THR A 97 -33.54 -34.45 21.04
CA THR A 97 -32.82 -33.67 22.10
C THR A 97 -31.30 -33.98 22.04
N ALA A 98 -30.47 -32.98 21.72
CA ALA A 98 -29.74 -32.11 22.64
C ALA A 98 -28.46 -32.74 23.21
N ALA A 99 -27.31 -32.37 22.64
CA ALA A 99 -26.01 -32.44 23.30
C ALA A 99 -25.24 -31.16 22.97
N LEU A 100 -25.39 -30.16 23.85
CA LEU A 100 -24.55 -28.97 23.91
C LEU A 100 -23.25 -29.36 24.62
N ILE A 101 -22.15 -29.51 23.87
CA ILE A 101 -20.79 -29.48 24.42
C ILE A 101 -20.17 -28.16 24.00
N ALA A 102 -19.81 -27.37 25.01
CA ALA A 102 -19.11 -26.10 24.88
C ALA A 102 -17.72 -26.33 24.26
N VAL A 103 -17.59 -26.04 22.96
CA VAL A 103 -16.30 -25.75 22.35
C VAL A 103 -16.10 -24.24 22.48
N LEU A 104 -15.27 -23.84 23.43
CA LEU A 104 -14.70 -22.49 23.44
C LEU A 104 -14.00 -22.29 22.09
N PRO A 105 -14.30 -21.22 21.32
CA PRO A 105 -13.51 -20.93 20.14
C PRO A 105 -12.08 -20.64 20.61
N ALA A 106 -11.13 -21.41 20.09
CA ALA A 106 -9.73 -21.05 20.14
C ALA A 106 -9.59 -19.58 19.68
N PRO A 107 -8.68 -18.79 20.26
CA PRO A 107 -8.41 -17.45 19.77
C PRO A 107 -8.14 -17.54 18.26
N PRO A 108 -8.62 -16.59 17.44
CA PRO A 108 -8.42 -16.66 16.01
C PRO A 108 -6.91 -16.78 15.77
N ALA A 109 -6.50 -17.92 15.21
CA ALA A 109 -5.24 -18.00 14.50
C ALA A 109 -5.24 -16.78 13.59
N HIS A 110 -4.25 -15.91 13.76
CA HIS A 110 -4.10 -14.74 12.91
C HIS A 110 -4.09 -15.31 11.49
N SER A 111 -5.12 -15.01 10.70
CA SER A 111 -5.23 -15.54 9.35
C SER A 111 -4.01 -15.03 8.61
N GLN A 112 -3.00 -15.87 8.46
CA GLN A 112 -1.89 -15.57 7.57
C GLN A 112 -2.55 -15.46 6.19
N ALA A 113 -2.54 -14.24 5.64
CA ALA A 113 -3.03 -14.00 4.30
C ALA A 113 -2.37 -15.04 3.37
N PRO A 114 -3.09 -15.57 2.38
CA PRO A 114 -2.50 -16.51 1.43
C PRO A 114 -1.21 -15.91 0.90
N THR A 115 -0.10 -16.59 1.18
CA THR A 115 1.23 -16.09 0.88
C THR A 115 1.45 -16.31 -0.61
N TYR A 116 1.27 -15.26 -1.40
CA TYR A 116 1.59 -15.27 -2.82
C TYR A 116 2.74 -14.29 -3.08
N ARG A 117 3.51 -14.56 -4.12
CA ARG A 117 4.52 -13.66 -4.66
C ARG A 117 3.86 -12.83 -5.73
N LEU A 118 4.10 -11.53 -5.69
CA LEU A 118 3.67 -10.60 -6.71
C LEU A 118 4.83 -10.32 -7.66
N SER A 119 4.56 -10.33 -8.96
CA SER A 119 5.56 -10.10 -10.00
C SER A 119 5.06 -9.03 -10.97
N TYR A 120 5.81 -7.94 -11.08
CA TYR A 120 5.65 -6.91 -12.09
C TYR A 120 6.54 -7.24 -13.29
N ARG A 121 5.95 -7.34 -14.48
CA ARG A 121 6.69 -7.39 -15.75
C ARG A 121 6.51 -6.07 -16.48
N LEU A 122 7.63 -5.45 -16.83
CA LEU A 122 7.69 -4.14 -17.46
C LEU A 122 8.32 -4.26 -18.85
N ARG A 123 7.74 -3.56 -19.83
CA ARG A 123 8.34 -3.35 -21.15
C ARG A 123 8.24 -1.88 -21.52
N VAL A 124 9.37 -1.25 -21.79
CA VAL A 124 9.44 0.09 -22.36
C VAL A 124 9.40 -0.05 -23.86
N VAL A 125 8.38 0.52 -24.49
CA VAL A 125 8.15 0.40 -25.93
C VAL A 125 8.09 1.77 -26.55
N GLU A 126 8.78 1.91 -27.67
CA GLU A 126 8.74 3.10 -28.51
C GLU A 126 8.18 2.75 -29.88
N ARG A 127 7.32 3.63 -30.40
CA ARG A 127 6.87 3.59 -31.78
C ARG A 127 7.45 4.78 -32.54
N THR A 128 8.07 4.51 -33.67
CA THR A 128 8.58 5.50 -34.63
C THR A 128 7.93 5.24 -35.99
N GLY A 129 6.96 6.08 -36.36
CA GLY A 129 6.13 5.82 -37.54
C GLY A 129 5.30 4.53 -37.38
N VAL A 130 5.62 3.50 -38.19
CA VAL A 130 4.93 2.20 -38.19
C VAL A 130 5.64 1.17 -37.30
N ASP A 131 6.93 1.36 -37.05
CA ASP A 131 7.76 0.40 -36.34
C ASP A 131 7.60 0.56 -34.83
N THR A 132 7.54 -0.57 -34.12
CA THR A 132 7.51 -0.63 -32.66
C THR A 132 8.73 -1.39 -32.16
N GLU A 133 9.52 -0.76 -31.30
CA GLU A 133 10.74 -1.31 -30.72
C GLU A 133 10.62 -1.42 -29.20
N THR A 134 11.10 -2.53 -28.63
CA THR A 134 11.25 -2.64 -27.17
C THR A 134 12.60 -2.07 -26.77
N LEU A 135 12.61 -1.01 -25.98
CA LEU A 135 13.82 -0.32 -25.55
C LEU A 135 14.42 -0.91 -24.28
N ALA A 136 13.57 -1.40 -23.37
CA ALA A 136 14.01 -2.01 -22.12
C ALA A 136 12.92 -2.93 -21.56
N THR A 137 13.31 -3.86 -20.70
CA THR A 137 12.42 -4.76 -19.97
C THR A 137 12.87 -4.89 -18.52
N ALA A 138 11.94 -5.16 -17.62
CA ALA A 138 12.28 -5.52 -16.24
C ALA A 138 11.27 -6.49 -15.63
N VAL A 139 11.74 -7.27 -14.68
CA VAL A 139 10.94 -8.13 -13.82
C VAL A 139 11.27 -7.81 -12.38
N VAL A 140 10.27 -7.36 -11.64
CA VAL A 140 10.39 -7.07 -10.21
C VAL A 140 9.41 -7.97 -9.48
N SER A 141 9.91 -8.78 -8.54
CA SER A 141 9.06 -9.70 -7.81
C SER A 141 9.34 -9.66 -6.32
N GLY A 142 8.33 -9.93 -5.50
CA GLY A 142 8.47 -9.93 -4.05
C GLY A 142 7.18 -10.34 -3.33
N PRO A 143 7.10 -10.19 -2.00
CA PRO A 143 5.89 -10.48 -1.25
C PRO A 143 4.70 -9.56 -1.66
N PRO A 144 3.47 -9.82 -1.19
CA PRO A 144 2.27 -9.09 -1.62
C PRO A 144 2.32 -7.57 -1.44
N GLU A 145 3.13 -7.08 -0.50
CA GLU A 145 3.28 -5.66 -0.17
C GLU A 145 4.40 -4.97 -0.96
N THR A 146 5.03 -5.66 -1.92
CA THR A 146 6.02 -5.07 -2.81
C THR A 146 5.38 -3.99 -3.67
N ALA A 147 5.78 -2.74 -3.43
CA ALA A 147 5.60 -1.66 -4.37
C ALA A 147 6.72 -1.69 -5.42
N LEU A 148 6.46 -1.11 -6.58
CA LEU A 148 7.40 -1.01 -7.69
C LEU A 148 7.79 0.45 -7.87
N ARG A 149 9.09 0.74 -7.76
CA ARG A 149 9.66 2.02 -8.20
C ARG A 149 10.17 1.88 -9.63
N VAL A 150 9.78 2.81 -10.49
CA VAL A 150 10.21 2.87 -11.89
C VAL A 150 10.89 4.19 -12.15
N LEU A 151 12.04 4.13 -12.82
CA LEU A 151 12.75 5.29 -13.34
C LEU A 151 12.98 5.07 -14.84
N LEU A 152 12.50 6.01 -15.65
CA LEU A 152 12.69 6.02 -17.08
C LEU A 152 13.21 7.39 -17.48
N ARG A 153 14.36 7.44 -18.14
CA ARG A 153 14.90 8.66 -18.74
C ARG A 153 15.26 8.38 -20.18
N ALA A 154 14.57 9.09 -21.07
CA ALA A 154 14.86 9.16 -22.49
C ALA A 154 15.43 10.56 -22.82
N GLU A 155 15.86 10.74 -24.06
CA GLU A 155 16.47 11.98 -24.55
C GLU A 155 15.62 13.23 -24.24
N THR A 156 14.30 13.13 -24.43
CA THR A 156 13.38 14.26 -24.31
C THR A 156 12.47 14.17 -23.10
N ALA A 157 12.70 13.22 -22.19
CA ALA A 157 11.72 12.98 -21.15
C ALA A 157 12.23 12.15 -19.97
N GLU A 158 11.72 12.47 -18.78
CA GLU A 158 11.95 11.71 -17.56
C GLU A 158 10.61 11.34 -16.93
N LEU A 159 10.48 10.08 -16.50
CA LEU A 159 9.37 9.56 -15.73
C LEU A 159 9.93 8.89 -14.47
N ARG A 160 9.33 9.20 -13.33
CA ARG A 160 9.53 8.53 -12.06
C ARG A 160 8.17 8.06 -11.56
N GLY A 161 8.08 6.84 -11.08
CA GLY A 161 6.82 6.27 -10.63
C GLY A 161 6.98 5.38 -9.41
N LEU A 162 6.03 5.46 -8.49
CA LEU A 162 5.82 4.47 -7.45
C LEU A 162 4.46 3.82 -7.67
N LEU A 163 4.46 2.51 -7.88
CA LEU A 163 3.26 1.72 -8.11
C LEU A 163 3.05 0.75 -6.95
N ALA A 164 1.80 0.62 -6.52
CA ALA A 164 1.37 -0.34 -5.54
C ALA A 164 0.15 -1.10 -6.05
N THR A 165 -0.09 -2.27 -5.49
CA THR A 165 -1.19 -3.13 -5.89
C THR A 165 -2.17 -3.32 -4.75
N LEU A 166 -3.45 -3.38 -5.09
CA LEU A 166 -4.50 -3.84 -4.21
C LEU A 166 -5.13 -5.08 -4.85
N PRO A 167 -4.82 -6.28 -4.35
CA PRO A 167 -5.28 -7.53 -4.94
C PRO A 167 -6.79 -7.71 -4.77
N GLU A 168 -7.45 -8.21 -5.82
CA GLU A 168 -8.81 -8.74 -5.83
C GLU A 168 -8.77 -10.23 -6.24
N PRO A 169 -9.87 -11.00 -6.08
CA PRO A 169 -9.88 -12.42 -6.43
C PRO A 169 -9.42 -12.70 -7.86
N ASP A 170 -9.94 -11.99 -8.86
CA ASP A 170 -9.65 -12.23 -10.28
C ASP A 170 -8.86 -11.10 -10.96
N THR A 171 -8.76 -9.97 -10.26
CA THR A 171 -8.18 -8.72 -10.75
C THR A 171 -7.18 -8.17 -9.76
N VAL A 172 -6.41 -7.19 -10.20
CA VAL A 172 -5.56 -6.37 -9.34
C VAL A 172 -5.77 -4.92 -9.69
N ASN A 173 -5.97 -4.09 -8.67
CA ASN A 173 -5.96 -2.65 -8.85
C ASN A 173 -4.51 -2.19 -8.75
N LEU A 174 -3.96 -1.72 -9.87
CA LEU A 174 -2.66 -1.08 -9.93
C LEU A 174 -2.86 0.42 -9.72
N ALA A 175 -2.32 0.96 -8.64
CA ALA A 175 -2.33 2.38 -8.35
C ALA A 175 -0.91 2.93 -8.43
N GLY A 176 -0.73 4.08 -9.07
CA GLY A 176 0.59 4.68 -9.26
C GLY A 176 0.57 6.19 -9.04
N LEU A 177 1.65 6.67 -8.42
CA LEU A 177 2.02 8.07 -8.34
C LEU A 177 3.18 8.32 -9.30
N PHE A 178 3.02 9.27 -10.19
CA PHE A 178 3.99 9.54 -11.24
C PHE A 178 4.43 10.99 -11.20
N PHE A 179 5.70 11.20 -11.48
CA PHE A 179 6.31 12.48 -11.76
C PHE A 179 6.93 12.40 -13.15
N SER A 180 6.53 13.30 -14.04
CA SER A 180 7.09 13.41 -15.38
C SER A 180 7.72 14.78 -15.60
N ARG A 181 8.82 14.81 -16.33
CA ARG A 181 9.51 16.04 -16.73
C ARG A 181 9.87 15.97 -18.20
N ARG A 182 9.54 17.01 -18.97
CA ARG A 182 9.91 17.13 -20.40
C ARG A 182 10.40 18.53 -20.73
N PRO A 183 11.28 18.71 -21.75
CA PRO A 183 11.65 20.02 -22.26
C PRO A 183 10.41 20.75 -22.80
N ALA A 184 10.21 21.98 -22.34
CA ALA A 184 9.17 22.89 -22.84
C ALA A 184 9.72 23.94 -23.83
N GLY A 185 11.05 24.05 -23.92
CA GLY A 185 11.72 24.97 -24.84
C GLY A 185 12.90 25.67 -24.19
N ARG A 186 13.19 26.90 -24.63
CA ARG A 186 14.20 27.78 -24.02
C ARG A 186 13.58 29.13 -23.70
N SER A 187 14.02 29.74 -22.61
CA SER A 187 13.71 31.12 -22.29
C SER A 187 14.37 32.05 -23.31
N ARG A 188 13.93 33.32 -23.35
CA ARG A 188 14.58 34.37 -24.17
C ARG A 188 16.08 34.56 -23.85
N ARG A 189 16.54 34.10 -22.67
CA ARG A 189 17.94 34.15 -22.23
C ARG A 189 18.70 32.84 -22.49
N GLY A 190 18.13 31.91 -23.25
CA GLY A 190 18.77 30.63 -23.59
C GLY A 190 18.70 29.54 -22.51
N VAL A 191 17.99 29.78 -21.40
CA VAL A 191 17.85 28.80 -20.31
C VAL A 191 16.82 27.74 -20.71
N SER A 192 17.16 26.46 -20.61
CA SER A 192 16.23 25.36 -20.86
C SER A 192 15.03 25.43 -19.91
N LEU A 193 13.83 25.43 -20.49
CA LEU A 193 12.57 25.36 -19.76
C LEU A 193 12.07 23.93 -19.77
N PHE A 194 11.50 23.51 -18.65
CA PHE A 194 10.93 22.18 -18.47
C PHE A 194 9.49 22.30 -17.99
N GLU A 195 8.65 21.41 -18.49
CA GLU A 195 7.32 21.15 -17.96
C GLU A 195 7.44 19.97 -17.00
N GLU A 196 6.98 20.17 -15.77
CA GLU A 196 6.92 19.14 -14.73
C GLU A 196 5.47 18.89 -14.37
N ASP A 197 5.09 17.62 -14.31
CA ASP A 197 3.76 17.19 -13.93
C ASP A 197 3.84 16.08 -12.88
N SER A 198 2.89 16.08 -11.94
CA SER A 198 2.73 15.07 -10.91
C SER A 198 1.29 14.61 -10.92
N TYR A 199 1.07 13.33 -11.23
CA TYR A 199 -0.27 12.81 -11.41
C TYR A 199 -0.43 11.43 -10.77
N ARG A 200 -1.68 11.09 -10.50
CA ARG A 200 -2.08 9.77 -10.01
C ARG A 200 -2.79 9.03 -11.13
N ARG A 201 -2.49 7.74 -11.28
CA ARG A 201 -3.26 6.84 -12.14
C ARG A 201 -3.62 5.59 -11.38
N TRP A 202 -4.77 5.04 -11.74
CA TRP A 202 -5.19 3.73 -11.28
C TRP A 202 -5.76 2.97 -12.46
N ALA A 203 -5.57 1.66 -12.46
CA ALA A 203 -6.14 0.76 -13.44
C ALA A 203 -6.50 -0.55 -12.75
N ARG A 204 -7.68 -1.09 -13.05
CA ARG A 204 -8.03 -2.47 -12.71
C ARG A 204 -7.66 -3.35 -13.89
N VAL A 205 -6.80 -4.33 -13.66
CA VAL A 205 -6.34 -5.29 -14.68
C VAL A 205 -6.58 -6.71 -14.20
N ALA A 206 -6.83 -7.63 -15.14
CA ALA A 206 -6.80 -9.05 -14.81
C ALA A 206 -5.37 -9.48 -14.46
N TRP A 207 -5.20 -10.49 -13.61
CA TRP A 207 -3.89 -11.05 -13.34
C TRP A 207 -3.22 -11.52 -14.65
N GLY A 208 -1.96 -11.15 -14.85
CA GLY A 208 -1.17 -11.42 -16.05
C GLY A 208 -1.50 -10.55 -17.27
N ALA A 209 -2.58 -9.76 -17.23
CA ALA A 209 -2.88 -8.81 -18.29
C ALA A 209 -1.98 -7.57 -18.18
N ALA A 210 -1.58 -7.04 -19.34
CA ALA A 210 -0.78 -5.83 -19.44
C ALA A 210 -1.68 -4.59 -19.54
N THR A 211 -1.31 -3.52 -18.84
CA THR A 211 -1.82 -2.16 -19.08
C THR A 211 -0.72 -1.27 -19.60
N ARG A 212 -1.10 -0.21 -20.33
CA ARG A 212 -0.16 0.77 -20.87
C ARG A 212 -0.19 2.04 -20.04
N LEU A 213 0.98 2.43 -19.55
CA LEU A 213 1.23 3.74 -18.99
C LEU A 213 1.82 4.63 -20.09
N TYR A 214 1.14 5.72 -20.39
CA TYR A 214 1.60 6.74 -21.33
C TYR A 214 2.16 7.92 -20.54
N PRO A 215 3.48 8.00 -20.33
CA PRO A 215 4.07 8.95 -19.38
C PRO A 215 3.82 10.41 -19.76
N PHE A 216 3.63 10.66 -21.06
CA PHE A 216 3.55 12.00 -21.67
C PHE A 216 2.22 12.26 -22.39
N GLY A 217 1.19 11.48 -22.06
CA GLY A 217 -0.12 11.53 -22.73
C GLY A 217 -0.29 10.42 -23.76
N ALA A 218 -1.56 10.08 -24.01
CA ALA A 218 -1.91 9.03 -24.96
C ALA A 218 -1.52 9.41 -26.40
N ASP A 219 -1.26 8.40 -27.21
CA ASP A 219 -0.99 8.56 -28.64
C ASP A 219 -2.10 9.35 -29.33
N TRP A 220 -1.72 10.34 -30.13
CA TRP A 220 -2.66 11.05 -31.00
C TRP A 220 -2.33 10.91 -32.48
N ALA A 221 -3.34 11.12 -33.33
CA ALA A 221 -3.17 11.09 -34.77
C ALA A 221 -2.13 12.12 -35.23
N GLY A 222 -1.13 11.67 -36.00
CA GLY A 222 -0.02 12.51 -36.47
C GLY A 222 1.21 12.54 -35.56
N GLN A 223 1.22 11.80 -34.45
CA GLN A 223 2.41 11.67 -33.61
C GLN A 223 3.45 10.75 -34.25
N HIS A 224 4.61 11.29 -34.63
CA HIS A 224 5.69 10.51 -35.25
C HIS A 224 6.43 9.58 -34.29
N ARG A 225 6.46 9.92 -32.99
CA ARG A 225 7.18 9.18 -31.96
C ARG A 225 6.34 9.06 -30.68
N ALA A 226 6.08 7.85 -30.23
CA ALA A 226 5.31 7.56 -29.03
C ALA A 226 6.07 6.62 -28.11
N LEU A 227 6.06 6.88 -26.80
CA LEU A 227 6.74 6.09 -25.78
C LEU A 227 5.73 5.68 -24.70
N TRP A 228 5.67 4.40 -24.38
CA TRP A 228 4.85 3.90 -23.28
C TRP A 228 5.55 2.78 -22.51
N VAL A 229 5.04 2.52 -21.31
CA VAL A 229 5.47 1.40 -20.47
C VAL A 229 4.31 0.42 -20.36
N GLU A 230 4.51 -0.80 -20.84
CA GLU A 230 3.59 -1.90 -20.60
C GLU A 230 3.88 -2.53 -19.24
N ILE A 231 2.85 -2.67 -18.42
CA ILE A 231 2.94 -3.18 -17.05
C ILE A 231 1.97 -4.35 -16.92
N ALA A 232 2.49 -5.55 -16.72
CA ALA A 232 1.71 -6.72 -16.36
C ALA A 232 2.01 -7.10 -14.90
N VAL A 233 0.97 -7.53 -14.19
CA VAL A 233 1.07 -7.93 -12.78
C VAL A 233 0.55 -9.34 -12.62
N ASP A 234 1.40 -10.21 -12.13
CA ASP A 234 1.09 -11.61 -11.87
C ASP A 234 1.16 -11.90 -10.38
N ARG A 235 0.47 -12.96 -9.98
CA ARG A 235 0.61 -13.56 -8.66
C ARG A 235 0.91 -15.04 -8.79
N GLU A 236 1.79 -15.52 -7.94
CA GLU A 236 2.13 -16.93 -7.83
C GLU A 236 2.00 -17.35 -6.37
N PHE A 237 1.24 -18.40 -6.09
CA PHE A 237 1.10 -18.89 -4.72
C PHE A 237 2.32 -19.75 -4.36
N VAL A 238 3.29 -19.12 -3.71
CA VAL A 238 4.55 -19.75 -3.29
C VAL A 238 4.71 -19.66 -1.78
N GLY A 239 4.95 -20.80 -1.15
CA GLY A 239 5.34 -20.87 0.26
C GLY A 239 6.82 -20.56 0.43
N GLY A 240 7.16 -19.63 1.33
CA GLY A 240 8.51 -19.56 1.93
C GLY A 240 9.54 -18.62 1.32
N GLN A 241 9.23 -17.86 0.26
CA GLN A 241 10.15 -16.85 -0.26
C GLN A 241 9.69 -15.42 0.12
N THR A 242 10.50 -14.72 0.92
CA THR A 242 10.21 -13.37 1.41
C THR A 242 11.10 -12.28 0.80
N ARG A 243 12.02 -12.64 -0.10
CA ARG A 243 12.99 -11.69 -0.69
C ARG A 243 12.49 -11.15 -2.01
N ALA A 244 12.64 -9.83 -2.17
CA ALA A 244 12.51 -9.19 -3.47
C ALA A 244 13.59 -9.68 -4.44
N SER A 245 13.27 -9.67 -5.73
CA SER A 245 14.19 -9.95 -6.83
C SER A 245 13.91 -8.97 -7.96
N GLU A 246 14.96 -8.45 -8.55
CA GLU A 246 14.94 -7.42 -9.58
C GLU A 246 15.83 -7.86 -10.73
N GLU A 247 15.29 -7.83 -11.94
CA GLU A 247 16.02 -8.11 -13.17
C GLU A 247 15.67 -7.02 -14.17
N VAL A 248 16.68 -6.33 -14.70
CA VAL A 248 16.51 -5.25 -15.67
C VAL A 248 17.41 -5.52 -16.86
N SER A 249 16.84 -5.44 -18.06
CA SER A 249 17.56 -5.58 -19.33
C SER A 249 17.26 -4.38 -20.21
N VAL A 250 18.29 -3.57 -20.48
CA VAL A 250 18.21 -2.41 -21.38
C VAL A 250 18.73 -2.82 -22.75
N VAL A 251 17.88 -2.69 -23.77
CA VAL A 251 18.21 -3.04 -25.16
C VAL A 251 18.83 -1.84 -25.87
N ASN A 252 18.23 -0.66 -25.70
CA ASN A 252 18.70 0.57 -26.33
C ASN A 252 19.41 1.48 -25.31
N PRO A 253 20.72 1.77 -25.47
CA PRO A 253 21.49 2.57 -24.52
C PRO A 253 21.11 4.06 -24.51
N ALA A 254 20.30 4.53 -25.48
CA ALA A 254 19.77 5.90 -25.48
C ALA A 254 18.71 6.13 -24.38
N VAL A 255 18.24 5.05 -23.74
CA VAL A 255 17.32 5.11 -22.62
C VAL A 255 18.00 4.58 -21.36
N TYR A 256 17.86 5.33 -20.28
CA TYR A 256 18.11 4.82 -18.94
C TYR A 256 16.79 4.31 -18.37
N PHE A 257 16.76 3.03 -17.99
CA PHE A 257 15.60 2.41 -17.38
C PHE A 257 16.01 1.59 -16.17
N ASP A 258 15.25 1.74 -15.10
CA ASP A 258 15.49 1.06 -13.84
C ASP A 258 14.16 0.75 -13.14
N ALA A 259 14.13 -0.37 -12.44
CA ALA A 259 12.94 -0.90 -11.80
C ALA A 259 13.31 -1.65 -10.52
N GLU A 260 12.82 -1.17 -9.38
CA GLU A 260 13.23 -1.64 -8.07
C GLU A 260 12.01 -2.01 -7.22
N ALA A 261 12.17 -3.04 -6.39
CA ALA A 261 11.19 -3.41 -5.39
C ALA A 261 11.30 -2.49 -4.18
N VAL A 262 10.22 -1.78 -3.89
CA VAL A 262 10.08 -0.97 -2.69
C VAL A 262 9.29 -1.76 -1.67
N LEU A 263 9.97 -2.17 -0.60
CA LEU A 263 9.38 -2.90 0.51
C LEU A 263 9.37 -2.03 1.76
N PRO A 264 8.20 -1.75 2.35
CA PRO A 264 8.18 -1.10 3.65
C PRO A 264 8.89 -1.98 4.68
N PRO A 265 9.71 -1.41 5.58
CA PRO A 265 10.45 -2.18 6.55
C PRO A 265 9.47 -2.86 7.52
N ARG A 266 9.45 -4.20 7.51
CA ARG A 266 8.63 -4.98 8.44
C ARG A 266 9.23 -5.03 9.84
N ARG A 267 10.55 -4.94 9.91
CA ARG A 267 11.35 -5.02 11.14
C ARG A 267 12.57 -4.15 10.99
N VAL A 268 12.94 -3.49 12.09
CA VAL A 268 14.08 -2.59 12.14
C VAL A 268 14.86 -2.87 13.41
N LEU A 269 16.17 -3.05 13.26
CA LEU A 269 17.08 -3.09 14.38
C LEU A 269 17.43 -1.66 14.78
N VAL A 270 17.03 -1.26 15.98
CA VAL A 270 17.37 0.04 16.56
C VAL A 270 18.41 -0.16 17.65
N ARG A 271 19.59 0.43 17.47
CA ARG A 271 20.64 0.48 18.49
C ARG A 271 20.55 1.81 19.21
N LEU A 272 20.36 1.76 20.52
CA LEU A 272 20.14 2.92 21.37
C LEU A 272 21.26 3.04 22.41
N SER A 273 21.75 4.24 22.67
CA SER A 273 22.55 4.56 23.85
C SER A 273 22.10 5.90 24.45
N LEU A 274 22.19 6.02 25.77
CA LEU A 274 21.94 7.26 26.49
C LEU A 274 23.27 7.95 26.78
N VAL A 275 23.35 9.23 26.47
CA VAL A 275 24.56 10.06 26.62
C VAL A 275 24.23 11.28 27.49
N ARG A 276 25.08 11.54 28.49
CA ARG A 276 25.06 12.72 29.35
C ARG A 276 26.47 13.28 29.44
N GLY A 277 26.71 14.45 28.85
CA GLY A 277 28.06 14.99 28.72
C GLY A 277 29.00 13.97 28.07
N ASP A 278 30.09 13.63 28.75
CA ASP A 278 31.09 12.67 28.28
C ASP A 278 30.82 11.21 28.73
N THR A 279 29.72 10.97 29.45
CA THR A 279 29.34 9.63 29.91
C THR A 279 28.29 9.03 28.98
N ALA A 280 28.49 7.78 28.57
CA ALA A 280 27.54 7.03 27.75
C ALA A 280 27.18 5.68 28.37
N SER A 281 25.92 5.26 28.21
CA SER A 281 25.48 3.92 28.59
C SER A 281 25.96 2.86 27.60
N SER A 282 25.92 1.59 28.02
CA SER A 282 26.01 0.45 27.08
C SER A 282 24.95 0.55 25.98
N VAL A 283 25.27 0.10 24.77
CA VAL A 283 24.31 0.04 23.66
C VAL A 283 23.23 -1.01 23.93
N ARG A 284 21.98 -0.64 23.69
CA ARG A 284 20.81 -1.53 23.69
C ARG A 284 20.32 -1.72 22.27
N ALA A 285 20.36 -2.96 21.79
CA ALA A 285 19.81 -3.34 20.50
C ALA A 285 18.39 -3.86 20.69
N VAL A 286 17.42 -3.27 19.99
CA VAL A 286 16.01 -3.63 20.06
C VAL A 286 15.49 -3.83 18.65
N ASP A 287 14.80 -4.93 18.42
CA ASP A 287 14.18 -5.24 17.14
C ASP A 287 12.71 -4.81 17.22
N LEU A 288 12.35 -3.79 16.44
CA LEU A 288 11.04 -3.15 16.49
C LEU A 288 10.32 -3.34 15.16
N VAL A 289 9.00 -3.48 15.25
CA VAL A 289 8.09 -3.52 14.10
C VAL A 289 7.43 -2.15 13.99
N PRO A 290 7.51 -1.46 12.85
CA PRO A 290 6.78 -0.19 12.65
C PRO A 290 5.29 -0.36 12.89
N GLU A 291 4.69 0.62 13.58
CA GLU A 291 3.26 0.69 13.94
C GLU A 291 2.79 -0.39 14.94
N ALA A 292 3.70 -1.23 15.45
CA ALA A 292 3.40 -2.17 16.52
C ALA A 292 3.51 -1.50 17.91
N PRO A 293 2.97 -2.13 18.96
CA PRO A 293 3.14 -1.65 20.33
C PRO A 293 4.63 -1.47 20.69
N GLY A 294 4.91 -0.41 21.43
CA GLY A 294 6.26 -0.07 21.86
C GLY A 294 6.88 -1.09 22.81
N SER A 295 8.20 -1.08 22.90
CA SER A 295 9.00 -1.86 23.84
C SER A 295 9.60 -0.97 24.93
N ARG A 296 9.68 -1.47 26.15
CA ARG A 296 10.37 -0.77 27.25
C ARG A 296 11.86 -1.08 27.25
N VAL A 297 12.69 -0.04 27.24
CA VAL A 297 14.16 -0.14 27.20
C VAL A 297 14.76 0.50 28.43
N ARG A 298 15.74 -0.18 29.03
CA ARG A 298 16.42 0.27 30.25
C ARG A 298 17.88 0.60 29.98
N PHE A 299 18.29 1.78 30.43
CA PHE A 299 19.67 2.25 30.40
C PHE A 299 20.20 2.39 31.82
N ALA A 300 21.48 2.09 31.99
CA ALA A 300 22.20 2.35 33.23
C ALA A 300 23.31 3.34 32.90
N LEU A 301 23.37 4.43 33.66
CA LEU A 301 24.38 5.47 33.52
C LEU A 301 24.97 5.76 34.90
N GLY A 302 26.18 5.26 35.15
CA GLY A 302 26.75 5.24 36.50
C GLY A 302 25.87 4.43 37.46
N ARG A 303 25.32 5.08 38.49
CA ARG A 303 24.41 4.47 39.48
C ARG A 303 22.93 4.69 39.16
N GLU A 304 22.61 5.53 38.19
CA GLU A 304 21.23 5.88 37.82
C GLU A 304 20.69 4.92 36.75
N ARG A 305 19.38 4.67 36.80
CA ARG A 305 18.65 3.86 35.83
C ARG A 305 17.59 4.69 35.16
N PHE A 306 17.50 4.56 33.84
CA PHE A 306 16.54 5.27 33.00
C PHE A 306 15.70 4.24 32.24
N GLU A 307 14.39 4.45 32.20
CA GLU A 307 13.47 3.63 31.42
C GLU A 307 12.78 4.49 30.37
N PHE A 308 12.65 3.98 29.16
CA PHE A 308 11.94 4.63 28.07
C PHE A 308 11.05 3.63 27.35
N ASP A 309 9.85 4.05 26.99
CA ASP A 309 8.98 3.31 26.07
C ASP A 309 9.29 3.79 24.65
N VAL A 310 9.75 2.87 23.80
CA VAL A 310 10.15 3.16 22.42
C VAL A 310 9.26 2.44 21.43
N SER A 311 8.85 3.13 20.38
CA SER A 311 8.05 2.58 19.28
C SER A 311 8.54 3.14 17.96
N LEU A 312 8.20 2.45 16.87
CA LEU A 312 8.48 2.93 15.52
C LEU A 312 7.17 3.32 14.85
N GLU A 313 7.15 4.48 14.22
CA GLU A 313 6.07 4.98 13.39
C GLU A 313 6.58 5.14 11.96
N ARG A 314 5.67 5.05 10.99
CA ARG A 314 5.98 5.44 9.62
C ARG A 314 6.13 6.97 9.55
N PRO A 315 7.01 7.48 8.68
CA PRO A 315 7.09 8.91 8.45
C PRO A 315 5.76 9.44 7.88
N GLU A 316 5.52 10.72 8.09
CA GLU A 316 4.49 11.42 7.33
C GLU A 316 4.76 11.25 5.83
N PRO A 317 3.71 11.07 5.01
CA PRO A 317 3.88 10.90 3.58
C PRO A 317 4.58 12.13 2.96
N PRO A 318 5.37 11.96 1.89
CA PRO A 318 6.13 13.07 1.32
C PRO A 318 5.21 14.20 0.85
N ARG A 319 5.68 15.44 1.05
CA ARG A 319 4.89 16.65 0.77
C ARG A 319 4.68 16.92 -0.72
N THR A 320 5.55 16.39 -1.58
CA THR A 320 5.50 16.60 -3.03
C THR A 320 5.20 15.31 -3.78
N GLY A 321 4.56 15.43 -4.95
CA GLY A 321 4.31 14.29 -5.84
C GLY A 321 5.60 13.63 -6.32
N ARG A 322 6.66 14.43 -6.57
CA ARG A 322 7.99 13.95 -6.94
C ARG A 322 8.62 13.08 -5.86
N ASP A 323 8.59 13.54 -4.61
CA ASP A 323 9.17 12.81 -3.49
C ASP A 323 8.41 11.51 -3.20
N SER A 324 7.09 11.55 -3.37
CA SER A 324 6.22 10.37 -3.27
C SER A 324 6.54 9.36 -4.37
N ALA A 325 6.66 9.80 -5.63
CA ALA A 325 7.02 8.93 -6.75
C ALA A 325 8.43 8.33 -6.65
N LEU A 326 9.32 9.02 -5.91
CA LEU A 326 10.66 8.54 -5.60
C LEU A 326 10.72 7.55 -4.43
N ALA A 327 9.62 7.40 -3.68
CA ALA A 327 9.57 6.64 -2.44
C ALA A 327 10.71 7.03 -1.50
N ILE A 328 10.99 8.34 -1.35
CA ILE A 328 12.13 8.81 -0.54
C ILE A 328 12.06 8.39 0.92
N ASP A 329 10.84 8.06 1.36
CA ASP A 329 10.40 7.66 2.68
C ASP A 329 10.34 6.13 2.87
N ALA A 330 10.53 5.34 1.82
CA ALA A 330 10.42 3.87 1.89
C ALA A 330 11.33 3.26 2.95
N ASP A 331 12.56 3.75 3.05
CA ASP A 331 13.56 3.27 4.02
C ASP A 331 13.61 4.12 5.28
N VAL A 332 12.64 5.02 5.47
CA VAL A 332 12.60 5.94 6.60
C VAL A 332 11.65 5.41 7.67
N VAL A 333 12.09 5.45 8.93
CA VAL A 333 11.25 5.16 10.10
C VAL A 333 11.42 6.25 11.14
N CYS A 334 10.38 6.49 11.93
CA CYS A 334 10.38 7.47 13.00
C CYS A 334 10.38 6.79 14.36
N LEU A 335 11.47 6.94 15.12
CA LEU A 335 11.54 6.50 16.50
C LEU A 335 10.75 7.47 17.37
N ARG A 336 9.73 6.96 18.05
CA ARG A 336 9.00 7.66 19.09
C ARG A 336 9.48 7.16 20.45
N LEU A 337 9.92 8.08 21.30
CA LEU A 337 10.41 7.82 22.64
C LEU A 337 9.57 8.57 23.67
N VAL A 338 9.11 7.84 24.68
CA VAL A 338 8.29 8.37 25.79
C VAL A 338 8.96 7.99 27.11
N VAL A 339 9.00 8.93 28.05
CA VAL A 339 9.42 8.67 29.43
C VAL A 339 8.20 8.16 30.21
N PRO A 340 8.20 6.92 30.73
CA PRO A 340 7.06 6.37 31.45
C PRO A 340 6.70 7.26 32.65
N GLY A 341 5.42 7.61 32.78
CA GLY A 341 4.92 8.43 33.89
C GLY A 341 5.25 9.93 33.81
N SER A 342 5.95 10.38 32.76
CA SER A 342 6.15 11.81 32.51
C SER A 342 4.96 12.42 31.75
N ALA A 343 4.66 13.69 32.04
CA ALA A 343 3.75 14.50 31.25
C ALA A 343 4.42 15.09 29.98
N ASP A 344 5.72 14.88 29.81
CA ASP A 344 6.46 15.39 28.66
C ASP A 344 5.95 14.79 27.34
N PRO A 345 5.85 15.60 26.27
CA PRO A 345 5.47 15.08 24.97
C PRO A 345 6.53 14.13 24.43
N ALA A 346 6.07 13.11 23.71
CA ALA A 346 6.93 12.15 23.07
C ALA A 346 7.97 12.83 22.17
N ARG A 347 9.19 12.32 22.20
CA ARG A 347 10.28 12.77 21.35
C ARG A 347 10.32 11.88 20.11
N VAL A 348 10.29 12.50 18.94
CA VAL A 348 10.27 11.78 17.66
C VAL A 348 11.53 12.09 16.87
N ARG A 349 12.18 11.06 16.34
CA ARG A 349 13.31 11.19 15.42
C ARG A 349 13.21 10.22 14.27
N CYS A 350 13.15 10.77 13.06
CA CYS A 350 13.15 9.96 11.85
C CYS A 350 14.55 9.71 11.30
N GLY A 351 14.74 8.54 10.71
CA GLY A 351 15.99 8.12 10.12
C GLY A 351 15.83 7.05 9.05
N ARG A 352 16.77 7.04 8.12
CA ARG A 352 16.91 5.97 7.13
C ARG A 352 17.55 4.74 7.76
N LEU A 353 17.33 3.57 7.17
CA LEU A 353 17.99 2.31 7.54
C LEU A 353 19.44 2.24 7.01
N ASP A 354 20.24 3.28 7.31
CA ASP A 354 21.58 3.53 6.79
C ASP A 354 22.71 3.29 7.82
N ASN A 355 22.37 2.81 9.02
CA ASN A 355 23.28 2.69 10.16
C ASN A 355 23.96 4.01 10.59
N VAL A 356 23.38 5.17 10.26
CA VAL A 356 23.88 6.47 10.72
C VAL A 356 23.28 6.81 12.09
N ALA A 357 24.14 7.21 13.03
CA ALA A 357 23.74 7.61 14.37
C ALA A 357 22.99 8.95 14.34
N ARG A 358 21.85 9.01 15.04
CA ARG A 358 20.97 10.18 15.11
C ARG A 358 20.73 10.55 16.56
N ARG A 359 20.93 11.83 16.88
CA ARG A 359 20.75 12.37 18.24
C ARG A 359 19.30 12.78 18.48
N LEU A 360 18.78 12.43 19.64
CA LEU A 360 17.47 12.81 20.15
C LEU A 360 17.63 13.42 21.54
N ALA A 361 17.50 14.74 21.62
CA ALA A 361 17.62 15.46 22.88
C ALA A 361 16.39 15.24 23.77
N LEU A 362 16.63 14.99 25.05
CA LEU A 362 15.61 14.88 26.10
C LEU A 362 15.48 16.22 26.86
N THR A 363 14.37 16.39 27.58
CA THR A 363 14.07 17.59 28.39
C THR A 363 15.13 17.87 29.46
N GLY A 364 15.79 16.84 30.00
CA GLY A 364 16.80 16.94 31.06
C GLY A 364 18.24 17.20 30.60
N GLY A 365 18.48 17.55 29.33
CA GLY A 365 19.83 17.74 28.77
C GLY A 365 20.53 16.45 28.33
N ASP A 366 19.96 15.30 28.68
CA ASP A 366 20.41 13.99 28.17
C ASP A 366 20.09 13.82 26.68
N THR A 367 20.87 12.99 26.00
CA THR A 367 20.68 12.68 24.58
C THR A 367 20.61 11.17 24.38
N VAL A 368 19.55 10.70 23.73
CA VAL A 368 19.51 9.34 23.19
C VAL A 368 20.11 9.35 21.80
N VAL A 369 21.09 8.50 21.56
CA VAL A 369 21.65 8.24 20.24
C VAL A 369 20.99 6.99 19.70
N ALA A 370 20.33 7.11 18.56
CA ALA A 370 19.64 6.01 17.87
C ALA A 370 20.28 5.75 16.51
N THR A 371 20.58 4.49 16.23
CA THR A 371 21.04 4.02 14.92
C THR A 371 20.05 3.00 14.38
N PHE A 372 19.62 3.20 13.14
CA PHE A 372 18.63 2.36 12.47
C PHE A 372 19.30 1.47 11.44
N GLY A 373 18.97 0.19 11.45
CA GLY A 373 19.50 -0.75 10.46
C GLY A 373 18.52 -1.88 10.17
N TRP A 374 18.77 -2.53 9.03
CA TRP A 374 18.11 -3.79 8.71
C TRP A 374 18.47 -4.85 9.76
N PRO A 375 17.53 -5.71 10.17
CA PRO A 375 17.84 -6.84 11.03
C PRO A 375 18.84 -7.76 10.32
N ALA A 376 19.76 -8.35 11.10
CA ALA A 376 20.67 -9.36 10.55
C ALA A 376 19.86 -10.51 9.93
N ALA A 377 20.34 -11.04 8.80
CA ALA A 377 19.79 -12.26 8.23
C ALA A 377 19.84 -13.37 9.30
N ARG A 378 18.70 -13.99 9.58
CA ARG A 378 18.62 -15.17 10.45
C ARG A 378 18.80 -16.43 9.65
#